data_AF-A0A7S3DXF0-F1
#
_entry.id   AF-A0A7S3DXF0-F1
#
_cell.length_a   1.000
_cell.length_b   1.000
_cell.length_c   1.000
_cell.angle_alpha   90.00
_cell.angle_beta   90.00
_cell.angle_gamma   90.00
#
_symmetry.space_group_name_H-M   'P 1'
#
loop_
_entity.id
_entity.type
_entity.pdbx_description
1 polymer ?
#
loop_
_entity_poly.entity_id
_entity_poly.type
_entity_poly.pdbx_seq_one_letter_code
_entity_poly.pdbx_strand_id
1 'polypeptide(L)'
;ASATAVLNSLKSVIAPPVDPLYKPYHYATQTGILTNSCVNDNVVRYNSSFDGIFHAPGGLSLRQARDILECHLPRHDFDIVMRRLDPAEINLDQFRMELTEALRDPKSRIIINYDRKAVGQIGGGHFSPLGSYYQTEDRFLIMDVAKYKYPPSWVPAAKLYASLSTIDTCGESSVPAAQDHVSTMPLNNLASMGDAGMALYRKQLVELGCKPTYRGYIIIRSKRENINNAGG
;
A
#
# COMPACT_ATOMS: atom_id res chain seq x y z
N ALA A 1 -0.66 -7.42 -2.01
CA ALA A 1 -2.02 -7.75 -1.51
C ALA A 1 -3.00 -6.57 -1.49
N SER A 2 -2.72 -5.44 -0.84
CA SER A 2 -3.73 -4.35 -0.71
C SER A 2 -4.10 -3.74 -2.07
N ALA A 3 -3.11 -3.46 -2.91
CA ALA A 3 -3.34 -2.95 -4.27
C ALA A 3 -4.16 -3.94 -5.11
N THR A 4 -3.84 -5.24 -5.08
CA THR A 4 -4.60 -6.26 -5.82
C THR A 4 -6.04 -6.36 -5.35
N ALA A 5 -6.30 -6.28 -4.03
CA ALA A 5 -7.65 -6.28 -3.50
C ALA A 5 -8.45 -5.07 -4.00
N VAL A 6 -7.84 -3.88 -4.02
CA VAL A 6 -8.46 -2.67 -4.57
C VAL A 6 -8.74 -2.82 -6.07
N LEU A 7 -7.76 -3.23 -6.88
CA LEU A 7 -7.93 -3.45 -8.33
C LEU A 7 -9.08 -4.41 -8.63
N ASN A 8 -9.14 -5.55 -7.94
CA ASN A 8 -10.21 -6.53 -8.13
C ASN A 8 -11.58 -6.02 -7.64
N SER A 9 -11.62 -5.12 -6.64
CA SER A 9 -12.86 -4.50 -6.17
C SER A 9 -13.44 -3.46 -7.15
N LEU A 10 -12.66 -3.04 -8.15
CA LEU A 10 -13.05 -2.08 -9.19
C LEU A 10 -13.53 -2.76 -10.48
N LYS A 11 -13.78 -4.07 -10.45
CA LYS A 11 -14.22 -4.85 -11.62
C LYS A 11 -15.53 -4.38 -12.28
N SER A 12 -16.36 -3.61 -11.56
CA SER A 12 -17.59 -2.99 -12.10
C SER A 12 -17.34 -1.69 -12.88
N VAL A 13 -16.10 -1.21 -12.88
CA VAL A 13 -15.66 0.07 -13.44
C VAL A 13 -14.61 -0.13 -14.53
N ILE A 14 -13.67 -1.06 -14.31
CA ILE A 14 -12.62 -1.43 -15.25
C ILE A 14 -12.44 -2.93 -15.29
N ALA A 15 -11.83 -3.43 -16.35
CA ALA A 15 -11.32 -4.80 -16.39
C ALA A 15 -9.94 -4.83 -15.69
N PRO A 16 -9.76 -5.59 -14.59
CA PRO A 16 -8.45 -5.73 -13.96
C PRO A 16 -7.39 -6.31 -14.92
N PRO A 17 -6.09 -6.13 -14.61
CA PRO A 17 -5.01 -6.84 -15.29
C PRO A 17 -5.26 -8.35 -15.34
N VAL A 18 -4.93 -8.99 -16.46
CA VAL A 18 -5.08 -10.43 -16.64
C VAL A 18 -3.78 -11.13 -16.26
N ASP A 19 -3.84 -11.99 -15.25
CA ASP A 19 -2.78 -12.96 -15.00
C ASP A 19 -2.88 -14.13 -16.00
N PRO A 20 -1.77 -14.54 -16.66
CA PRO A 20 -1.78 -15.67 -17.59
C PRO A 20 -2.39 -16.96 -17.03
N LEU A 21 -2.24 -17.22 -15.74
CA LEU A 21 -2.78 -18.41 -15.06
C LEU A 21 -4.31 -18.44 -15.05
N TYR A 22 -4.96 -17.27 -15.01
CA TYR A 22 -6.41 -17.15 -14.84
C TYR A 22 -7.14 -16.77 -16.13
N LYS A 23 -6.47 -16.79 -17.29
CA LYS A 23 -7.13 -16.55 -18.58
C LYS A 23 -8.35 -17.47 -18.77
N PRO A 24 -9.49 -16.96 -19.29
CA PRO A 24 -9.70 -15.59 -19.81
C PRO A 24 -10.17 -14.56 -18.76
N TYR A 25 -10.20 -14.89 -17.47
CA TYR A 25 -10.75 -14.01 -16.44
C TYR A 25 -9.80 -12.85 -16.10
N HIS A 26 -10.36 -11.64 -16.04
CA HIS A 26 -9.64 -10.45 -15.58
C HIS A 26 -9.52 -10.45 -14.06
N TYR A 27 -8.31 -10.75 -13.55
CA TYR A 27 -8.05 -10.89 -12.13
C TYR A 27 -6.61 -10.50 -11.79
N ALA A 28 -6.46 -9.44 -11.00
CA ALA A 28 -5.17 -8.96 -10.53
C ALA A 28 -4.62 -9.88 -9.44
N THR A 29 -3.39 -10.36 -9.62
CA THR A 29 -2.67 -11.21 -8.67
C THR A 29 -1.48 -10.46 -8.08
N GLN A 30 -0.95 -10.95 -6.95
CA GLN A 30 0.12 -10.25 -6.24
C GLN A 30 1.40 -10.14 -7.06
N THR A 31 1.74 -11.18 -7.81
CA THR A 31 2.89 -11.22 -8.71
C THR A 31 2.58 -10.53 -10.04
N GLY A 32 1.38 -10.75 -10.60
CA GLY A 32 1.00 -10.19 -11.90
C GLY A 32 0.95 -8.66 -11.94
N ILE A 33 0.66 -7.99 -10.81
CA ILE A 33 0.72 -6.52 -10.78
C ILE A 33 2.16 -5.97 -10.80
N LEU A 34 3.16 -6.78 -10.46
CA LEU A 34 4.57 -6.39 -10.43
C LEU A 34 5.29 -6.63 -11.76
N THR A 35 4.80 -7.55 -12.60
CA THR A 35 5.38 -7.86 -13.92
C THR A 35 5.04 -6.82 -15.00
N ASN A 36 4.18 -5.84 -14.70
CA ASN A 36 3.83 -4.76 -15.60
C ASN A 36 5.05 -3.88 -15.89
N SER A 37 5.29 -3.52 -17.16
CA SER A 37 6.46 -2.72 -17.56
C SER A 37 6.51 -1.35 -16.89
N CYS A 38 5.38 -0.64 -16.79
CA CYS A 38 5.33 0.64 -16.06
C CYS A 38 5.78 0.48 -14.61
N VAL A 39 5.38 -0.60 -13.92
CA VAL A 39 5.79 -0.87 -12.54
C VAL A 39 7.27 -1.17 -12.47
N ASN A 40 7.78 -2.03 -13.35
CA ASN A 40 9.19 -2.41 -13.35
C ASN A 40 10.09 -1.21 -13.66
N ASP A 41 9.74 -0.43 -14.67
CA ASP A 41 10.56 0.68 -15.18
C ASP A 41 10.60 1.85 -14.18
N ASN A 42 9.48 2.13 -13.50
CA ASN A 42 9.29 3.38 -12.75
C ASN A 42 9.16 3.21 -11.24
N VAL A 43 8.83 2.02 -10.70
CA VAL A 43 8.41 1.90 -9.30
C VAL A 43 9.25 0.92 -8.49
N VAL A 44 9.37 -0.33 -8.95
CA VAL A 44 10.14 -1.38 -8.29
C VAL A 44 10.51 -2.46 -9.30
N ARG A 45 11.77 -2.89 -9.32
CA ARG A 45 12.21 -3.99 -10.17
C ARG A 45 11.59 -5.31 -9.71
N TYR A 46 11.04 -6.05 -10.65
CA TYR A 46 10.53 -7.41 -10.42
C TYR A 46 10.77 -8.27 -11.67
N ASN A 47 11.59 -9.30 -11.55
CA ASN A 47 11.86 -10.27 -12.61
C ASN A 47 12.07 -11.67 -12.04
N SER A 48 12.33 -12.66 -12.91
CA SER A 48 12.51 -14.06 -12.53
C SER A 48 13.64 -14.31 -11.52
N SER A 49 14.60 -13.39 -11.41
CA SER A 49 15.80 -13.50 -10.58
C SER A 49 15.84 -12.47 -9.45
N PHE A 50 14.92 -11.50 -9.45
CA PHE A 50 14.86 -10.44 -8.45
C PHE A 50 13.42 -10.09 -8.10
N ASP A 51 13.03 -10.46 -6.88
CA ASP A 51 11.73 -10.14 -6.31
C ASP A 51 11.85 -8.91 -5.39
N GLY A 52 11.83 -7.72 -5.99
CA GLY A 52 12.39 -6.51 -5.40
C GLY A 52 11.81 -6.07 -4.06
N ILE A 53 10.57 -6.46 -3.74
CA ILE A 53 9.92 -6.12 -2.46
C ILE A 53 10.26 -7.10 -1.31
N PHE A 54 10.86 -8.26 -1.61
CA PHE A 54 11.24 -9.28 -0.60
C PHE A 54 12.73 -9.28 -0.27
N HIS A 55 13.45 -8.25 -0.71
CA HIS A 55 14.84 -8.00 -0.36
C HIS A 55 14.94 -6.80 0.56
N ALA A 56 15.83 -6.86 1.55
CA ALA A 56 15.96 -5.80 2.54
C ALA A 56 16.25 -4.42 1.89
N PRO A 57 15.58 -3.33 2.37
CA PRO A 57 14.77 -3.24 3.58
C PRO A 57 13.35 -3.79 3.44
N GLY A 58 12.94 -4.16 2.22
CA GLY A 58 11.69 -4.84 1.94
C GLY A 58 10.47 -3.94 1.85
N GLY A 59 9.39 -4.49 1.30
CA GLY A 59 8.11 -3.81 1.18
C GLY A 59 8.13 -2.67 0.17
N LEU A 60 7.23 -1.71 0.39
CA LEU A 60 7.00 -0.56 -0.47
C LEU A 60 6.81 0.66 0.42
N SER A 61 7.30 1.81 -0.02
CA SER A 61 6.90 3.10 0.53
C SER A 61 5.46 3.45 0.14
N LEU A 62 4.86 4.43 0.84
CA LEU A 62 3.53 4.95 0.50
C LEU A 62 3.48 5.47 -0.95
N ARG A 63 4.54 6.15 -1.39
CA ARG A 63 4.67 6.66 -2.77
C ARG A 63 4.68 5.52 -3.78
N GLN A 64 5.51 4.50 -3.56
CA GLN A 64 5.57 3.35 -4.47
C GLN A 64 4.27 2.56 -4.51
N ALA A 65 3.58 2.41 -3.37
CA ALA A 65 2.25 1.78 -3.35
C ALA A 65 1.23 2.56 -4.21
N ARG A 66 1.30 3.90 -4.19
CA ARG A 66 0.50 4.77 -5.06
C ARG A 66 0.91 4.63 -6.53
N ASP A 67 2.19 4.63 -6.82
CA ASP A 67 2.70 4.57 -8.20
C ASP A 67 2.39 3.23 -8.87
N ILE A 68 2.40 2.12 -8.10
CA ILE A 68 1.89 0.82 -8.58
C ILE A 68 0.42 0.95 -9.01
N LEU A 69 -0.43 1.59 -8.21
CA LEU A 69 -1.83 1.80 -8.58
C LEU A 69 -1.95 2.65 -9.85
N GLU A 70 -1.16 3.72 -9.99
CA GLU A 70 -1.17 4.57 -11.20
C GLU A 70 -0.78 3.82 -12.47
N CYS A 71 0.15 2.86 -12.40
CA CYS A 71 0.49 2.02 -13.55
C CYS A 71 -0.65 1.10 -14.02
N HIS A 72 -1.63 0.82 -13.15
CA HIS A 72 -2.78 -0.05 -13.46
C HIS A 72 -4.11 0.73 -13.59
N LEU A 73 -4.15 1.96 -13.11
CA LEU A 73 -5.33 2.82 -13.06
C LEU A 73 -4.99 4.17 -13.71
N PRO A 74 -5.25 4.34 -15.02
CA PRO A 74 -4.82 5.53 -15.75
C PRO A 74 -5.49 6.79 -15.20
N ARG A 75 -4.72 7.88 -15.07
CA ARG A 75 -5.16 9.15 -14.46
C ARG A 75 -6.37 9.82 -15.15
N HIS A 76 -6.64 9.48 -16.40
CA HIS A 76 -7.83 9.98 -17.10
C HIS A 76 -9.13 9.38 -16.53
N ASP A 77 -9.05 8.18 -15.95
CA ASP A 77 -10.19 7.45 -15.38
C ASP A 77 -10.25 7.49 -13.86
N PHE A 78 -9.10 7.73 -13.20
CA PHE A 78 -8.99 7.67 -11.76
C PHE A 78 -8.27 8.89 -11.21
N ASP A 79 -8.75 9.39 -10.06
CA ASP A 79 -7.99 10.28 -9.20
C ASP A 79 -7.39 9.44 -8.06
N ILE A 80 -6.07 9.43 -7.98
CA ILE A 80 -5.31 8.70 -6.96
C ILE A 80 -4.58 9.70 -6.10
N VAL A 81 -5.13 9.97 -4.92
CA VAL A 81 -4.61 10.97 -3.99
C VAL A 81 -3.84 10.24 -2.89
N MET A 82 -2.55 10.53 -2.78
CA MET A 82 -1.73 10.13 -1.64
C MET A 82 -1.67 11.26 -0.61
N ARG A 83 -1.95 10.94 0.64
CA ARG A 83 -1.78 11.84 1.79
C ARG A 83 -0.74 11.27 2.74
N ARG A 84 0.28 12.06 3.04
CA ARG A 84 1.15 11.84 4.20
C ARG A 84 0.45 12.43 5.41
N LEU A 85 0.40 11.69 6.51
CA LEU A 85 -0.28 12.12 7.72
C LEU A 85 0.69 12.85 8.64
N ASP A 86 1.07 14.06 8.26
CA ASP A 86 1.78 14.98 9.15
C ASP A 86 0.78 15.64 10.11
N PRO A 87 0.89 15.44 11.44
CA PRO A 87 0.01 16.07 12.42
C PRO A 87 0.01 17.59 12.43
N ALA A 88 1.04 18.24 11.84
CA ALA A 88 1.08 19.68 11.66
C ALA A 88 0.19 20.17 10.50
N GLU A 89 -0.12 19.30 9.55
CA GLU A 89 -0.90 19.65 8.35
C GLU A 89 -2.35 19.14 8.41
N ILE A 90 -2.58 17.96 9.01
CA ILE A 90 -3.87 17.29 9.05
C ILE A 90 -4.14 16.81 10.47
N ASN A 91 -5.17 17.34 11.12
CA ASN A 91 -5.58 16.88 12.44
C ASN A 91 -6.55 15.67 12.39
N LEU A 92 -6.88 15.11 13.56
CA LEU A 92 -7.75 13.94 13.68
C LEU A 92 -9.14 14.15 13.06
N ASP A 93 -9.72 15.34 13.19
CA ASP A 93 -11.06 15.61 12.68
C ASP A 93 -11.09 15.69 11.15
N GLN A 94 -10.09 16.35 10.57
CA GLN A 94 -9.89 16.39 9.11
C GLN A 94 -9.62 14.99 8.55
N PHE A 95 -8.75 14.22 9.22
CA PHE A 95 -8.51 12.82 8.89
C PHE A 95 -9.79 11.98 8.89
N ARG A 96 -10.59 12.09 9.95
CA ARG A 96 -11.87 11.37 10.06
C ARG A 96 -12.83 11.79 8.95
N MET A 97 -12.95 13.09 8.69
CA MET A 97 -13.81 13.63 7.65
C MET A 97 -13.42 13.11 6.26
N GLU A 98 -12.16 13.24 5.87
CA GLU A 98 -11.67 12.85 4.55
C GLU A 98 -11.85 11.34 4.29
N LEU A 99 -11.54 10.50 5.29
CA LEU A 99 -11.71 9.05 5.15
C LEU A 99 -13.18 8.62 5.15
N THR A 100 -14.03 9.24 5.97
CA THR A 100 -15.47 8.90 5.99
C THR A 100 -16.20 9.35 4.73
N GLU A 101 -15.82 10.49 4.16
CA GLU A 101 -16.32 10.93 2.85
C GLU A 101 -15.93 9.93 1.76
N ALA A 102 -14.67 9.52 1.72
CA ALA A 102 -14.21 8.51 0.77
C ALA A 102 -14.84 7.12 0.97
N LEU A 103 -15.17 6.73 2.21
CA LEU A 103 -15.88 5.46 2.47
C LEU A 103 -17.36 5.49 2.07
N ARG A 104 -17.99 6.67 2.04
CA ARG A 104 -19.39 6.84 1.62
C ARG A 104 -19.56 6.74 0.10
N ASP A 105 -18.52 7.09 -0.66
CA ASP A 105 -18.56 7.02 -2.11
C ASP A 105 -18.29 5.58 -2.61
N PRO A 106 -19.26 4.91 -3.25
CA PRO A 106 -19.07 3.55 -3.77
C PRO A 106 -17.99 3.45 -4.86
N LYS A 107 -17.61 4.57 -5.50
CA LYS A 107 -16.54 4.67 -6.50
C LYS A 107 -15.15 4.87 -5.88
N SER A 108 -15.09 5.03 -4.56
CA SER A 108 -13.86 5.30 -3.83
C SER A 108 -13.34 4.08 -3.07
N ARG A 109 -12.02 3.94 -2.99
CA ARG A 109 -11.32 2.93 -2.18
C ARG A 109 -10.18 3.59 -1.42
N ILE A 110 -9.87 3.05 -0.25
CA ILE A 110 -8.81 3.58 0.62
C ILE A 110 -7.83 2.48 0.94
N ILE A 111 -6.54 2.78 0.81
CA ILE A 111 -5.45 1.98 1.36
C ILE A 111 -4.75 2.80 2.43
N ILE A 112 -4.55 2.24 3.61
CA ILE A 112 -3.78 2.85 4.70
C ILE A 112 -2.38 2.23 4.77
N ASN A 113 -1.38 3.05 5.11
CA ASN A 113 -0.06 2.64 5.56
C ASN A 113 0.14 3.04 7.02
N TYR A 114 0.28 2.07 7.91
CA TYR A 114 0.26 2.33 9.35
C TYR A 114 1.30 1.51 10.10
N ASP A 115 1.73 1.99 11.27
CA ASP A 115 2.56 1.20 12.19
C ASP A 115 1.68 0.27 13.03
N ARG A 116 1.91 -1.04 12.91
CA ARG A 116 1.21 -2.05 13.71
C ARG A 116 1.38 -1.85 15.21
N LYS A 117 2.55 -1.42 15.67
CA LYS A 117 2.80 -1.27 17.11
C LYS A 117 1.87 -0.23 17.73
N ALA A 118 1.65 0.87 17.03
CA ALA A 118 0.75 1.94 17.47
C ALA A 118 -0.72 1.48 17.62
N VAL A 119 -1.15 0.45 16.87
CA VAL A 119 -2.49 -0.15 17.05
C VAL A 119 -2.50 -1.36 17.99
N GLY A 120 -1.38 -1.72 18.62
CA GLY A 120 -1.26 -2.87 19.53
C GLY A 120 -1.09 -4.21 18.81
N GLN A 121 -0.61 -4.20 17.57
CA GLN A 121 -0.30 -5.38 16.78
C GLN A 121 1.21 -5.62 16.72
N ILE A 122 1.61 -6.87 16.52
CA ILE A 122 3.01 -7.26 16.36
C ILE A 122 3.45 -6.98 14.92
N GLY A 123 4.56 -6.27 14.74
CA GLY A 123 5.16 -5.99 13.44
C GLY A 123 5.71 -4.57 13.38
N GLY A 124 5.90 -4.07 12.16
CA GLY A 124 6.22 -2.66 11.89
C GLY A 124 5.19 -2.06 10.94
N GLY A 125 5.66 -1.33 9.94
CA GLY A 125 4.82 -0.77 8.88
C GLY A 125 3.99 -1.84 8.16
N HIS A 126 2.73 -1.52 7.86
CA HIS A 126 1.81 -2.42 7.17
C HIS A 126 0.90 -1.64 6.23
N PHE A 127 0.39 -2.32 5.20
CA PHE A 127 -0.62 -1.78 4.30
C PHE A 127 -1.88 -2.63 4.36
N SER A 128 -3.05 -2.00 4.35
CA SER A 128 -4.33 -2.71 4.20
C SER A 128 -5.42 -1.80 3.65
N PRO A 129 -6.43 -2.34 2.95
CA PRO A 129 -7.63 -1.57 2.62
C PRO A 129 -8.40 -1.17 3.88
N LEU A 130 -9.02 0.01 3.85
CA LEU A 130 -9.98 0.43 4.86
C LEU A 130 -11.39 0.07 4.39
N GLY A 131 -12.15 -0.64 5.22
CA GLY A 131 -13.43 -1.23 4.82
C GLY A 131 -14.65 -0.40 5.16
N SER A 132 -14.70 0.18 6.36
CA SER A 132 -15.89 0.88 6.86
C SER A 132 -15.54 1.78 8.05
N TYR A 133 -16.47 2.64 8.43
CA TYR A 133 -16.43 3.48 9.61
C TYR A 133 -17.70 3.27 10.44
N TYR A 134 -17.53 2.96 11.72
CA TYR A 134 -18.61 2.80 12.68
C TYR A 134 -18.69 4.04 13.57
N GLN A 135 -19.67 4.89 13.27
CA GLN A 135 -19.79 6.23 13.86
C GLN A 135 -20.04 6.21 15.37
N THR A 136 -20.85 5.29 15.87
CA THR A 136 -21.23 5.22 17.29
C THR A 136 -20.02 5.02 18.22
N GLU A 137 -19.01 4.29 17.75
CA GLU A 137 -17.80 4.02 18.55
C GLU A 137 -16.54 4.72 18.01
N ASP A 138 -16.66 5.56 16.98
CA ASP A 138 -15.54 6.23 16.31
C ASP A 138 -14.43 5.23 15.90
N ARG A 139 -14.80 4.18 15.14
CA ARG A 139 -13.87 3.11 14.71
C ARG A 139 -13.85 2.92 13.22
N PHE A 140 -12.67 2.62 12.68
CA PHE A 140 -12.49 2.16 11.31
C PHE A 140 -12.22 0.65 11.25
N LEU A 141 -12.77 -0.02 10.24
CA LEU A 141 -12.50 -1.42 9.96
C LEU A 141 -11.27 -1.54 9.05
N ILE A 142 -10.19 -2.11 9.57
CA ILE A 142 -9.01 -2.47 8.78
C ILE A 142 -9.22 -3.87 8.19
N MET A 143 -9.16 -4.00 6.87
CA MET A 143 -9.27 -5.28 6.17
C MET A 143 -7.90 -5.94 6.04
N ASP A 144 -7.31 -6.36 7.18
CA ASP A 144 -5.91 -6.79 7.24
C ASP A 144 -5.58 -7.89 6.21
N VAL A 145 -4.62 -7.64 5.34
CA VAL A 145 -4.23 -8.57 4.27
C VAL A 145 -3.29 -9.69 4.72
N ALA A 146 -2.69 -9.60 5.90
CA ALA A 146 -1.90 -10.66 6.51
C ALA A 146 -2.81 -11.65 7.26
N LYS A 147 -3.69 -12.34 6.51
CA LYS A 147 -4.74 -13.21 7.05
C LYS A 147 -4.24 -14.36 7.93
N TYR A 148 -2.99 -14.77 7.74
CA TYR A 148 -2.34 -15.76 8.60
C TYR A 148 -2.06 -15.25 10.02
N LYS A 149 -2.14 -13.93 10.25
CA LYS A 149 -1.76 -13.29 11.52
C LYS A 149 -2.91 -12.58 12.22
N TYR A 150 -3.72 -11.82 11.47
CA TYR A 150 -4.81 -11.03 12.04
C TYR A 150 -6.08 -11.11 11.19
N PRO A 151 -7.28 -11.22 11.81
CA PRO A 151 -8.55 -11.00 11.12
C PRO A 151 -8.74 -9.50 10.80
N PRO A 152 -9.76 -9.14 10.00
CA PRO A 152 -10.24 -7.76 9.98
C PRO A 152 -10.52 -7.23 11.39
N SER A 153 -10.13 -5.99 11.68
CA SER A 153 -10.19 -5.45 13.04
C SER A 153 -10.73 -4.03 13.07
N TRP A 154 -11.60 -3.74 14.02
CA TRP A 154 -12.10 -2.39 14.31
C TRP A 154 -11.11 -1.64 15.21
N VAL A 155 -10.59 -0.51 14.72
CA VAL A 155 -9.59 0.31 15.42
C VAL A 155 -10.17 1.70 15.67
N PRO A 156 -10.08 2.25 16.91
CA PRO A 156 -10.49 3.63 17.18
C PRO A 156 -9.81 4.63 16.25
N ALA A 157 -10.54 5.63 15.75
CA ALA A 157 -10.04 6.61 14.80
C ALA A 157 -8.79 7.34 15.31
N ALA A 158 -8.78 7.74 16.58
CA ALA A 158 -7.61 8.36 17.22
C ALA A 158 -6.38 7.45 17.22
N LYS A 159 -6.56 6.14 17.45
CA LYS A 159 -5.47 5.16 17.45
C LYS A 159 -4.96 4.91 16.02
N LEU A 160 -5.88 4.83 15.06
CA LEU A 160 -5.53 4.69 13.66
C LEU A 160 -4.76 5.93 13.18
N TYR A 161 -5.26 7.12 13.45
CA TYR A 161 -4.58 8.40 13.16
C TYR A 161 -3.15 8.39 13.72
N ALA A 162 -2.97 8.12 15.02
CA ALA A 162 -1.65 8.05 15.63
C ALA A 162 -0.72 7.05 14.93
N SER A 163 -1.25 5.91 14.45
CA SER A 163 -0.45 4.90 13.75
C SER A 163 -0.01 5.32 12.34
N LEU A 164 -0.82 6.12 11.65
CA LEU A 164 -0.49 6.69 10.33
C LEU A 164 0.41 7.93 10.47
N SER A 165 0.38 8.61 11.63
CA SER A 165 1.24 9.76 11.93
C SER A 165 2.66 9.38 12.37
N THR A 166 3.02 8.09 12.30
CA THR A 166 4.38 7.64 12.57
C THR A 166 5.30 7.88 11.38
N ILE A 167 6.60 7.93 11.65
CA ILE A 167 7.63 8.04 10.62
C ILE A 167 7.97 6.64 10.08
N ASP A 168 7.93 6.50 8.76
CA ASP A 168 8.61 5.42 8.06
C ASP A 168 10.05 5.83 7.80
N THR A 169 11.02 5.04 8.29
CA THR A 169 12.45 5.32 8.16
C THR A 169 12.96 5.19 6.71
N CYS A 170 12.21 4.51 5.84
CA CYS A 170 12.47 4.46 4.39
C CYS A 170 11.18 4.75 3.60
N GLY A 171 10.43 5.78 3.99
CA GLY A 171 9.21 6.17 3.28
C GLY A 171 9.47 6.93 1.96
N GLU A 172 10.71 7.31 1.68
CA GLU A 172 11.20 7.68 0.35
C GLU A 172 12.51 6.96 0.05
N SER A 173 12.78 6.66 -1.21
CA SER A 173 14.02 6.02 -1.67
C SER A 173 14.26 6.35 -3.15
N SER A 174 15.45 5.99 -3.65
CA SER A 174 15.86 6.15 -5.07
C SER A 174 15.54 4.92 -5.92
N VAL A 175 14.57 4.11 -5.48
CA VAL A 175 14.06 2.92 -6.19
C VAL A 175 13.17 3.37 -7.37
N PRO A 176 13.20 2.70 -8.54
CA PRO A 176 13.89 1.44 -8.84
C PRO A 176 15.37 1.55 -9.19
N ALA A 177 15.88 2.72 -9.58
CA ALA A 177 17.26 2.88 -10.06
C ALA A 177 18.31 2.37 -9.06
N ALA A 178 18.12 2.63 -7.77
CA ALA A 178 19.05 2.13 -6.74
C ALA A 178 19.04 0.60 -6.59
N GLN A 179 17.97 -0.11 -7.00
CA GLN A 179 17.94 -1.59 -6.90
C GLN A 179 18.91 -2.27 -7.86
N ASP A 180 19.29 -1.60 -8.96
CA ASP A 180 20.19 -2.15 -9.97
C ASP A 180 21.64 -2.27 -9.45
N HIS A 181 21.96 -1.65 -8.30
CA HIS A 181 23.32 -1.54 -7.76
C HIS A 181 23.47 -2.00 -6.31
N VAL A 182 22.38 -2.44 -5.66
CA VAL A 182 22.40 -2.86 -4.26
C VAL A 182 22.61 -4.37 -4.17
N SER A 183 23.48 -4.82 -3.26
CA SER A 183 23.59 -6.24 -2.94
C SER A 183 22.35 -6.67 -2.18
N THR A 184 21.55 -7.56 -2.78
CA THR A 184 20.21 -7.86 -2.30
C THR A 184 20.26 -9.07 -1.38
N MET A 185 19.80 -8.91 -0.14
CA MET A 185 19.67 -10.00 0.81
C MET A 185 18.17 -10.35 0.97
N PRO A 186 17.78 -11.61 0.77
CA PRO A 186 16.42 -12.06 1.05
C PRO A 186 16.02 -11.77 2.51
N LEU A 187 14.82 -11.23 2.71
CA LEU A 187 14.34 -10.83 4.05
C LEU A 187 14.29 -11.99 5.06
N ASN A 188 14.06 -13.22 4.60
CA ASN A 188 14.01 -14.41 5.44
C ASN A 188 15.35 -14.71 6.15
N ASN A 189 16.47 -14.27 5.57
CA ASN A 189 17.79 -14.47 6.13
C ASN A 189 18.18 -13.37 7.14
N LEU A 190 17.46 -12.24 7.17
CA LEU A 190 17.86 -11.05 7.94
C LEU A 190 17.82 -11.32 9.45
N ALA A 191 16.74 -11.96 9.92
CA ALA A 191 16.56 -12.26 11.33
C ALA A 191 17.58 -13.29 11.86
N SER A 192 18.05 -14.21 11.01
CA SER A 192 19.03 -15.22 11.38
C SER A 192 20.47 -14.71 11.47
N MET A 193 20.75 -13.49 10.99
CA MET A 193 22.12 -12.95 10.88
C MET A 193 22.53 -11.99 12.02
N GLY A 194 21.67 -11.78 13.01
CA GLY A 194 21.99 -10.97 14.19
C GLY A 194 22.53 -9.57 13.85
N ASP A 195 23.61 -9.15 14.51
CA ASP A 195 24.23 -7.84 14.32
C ASP A 195 24.77 -7.61 12.90
N ALA A 196 25.29 -8.65 12.27
CA ALA A 196 25.78 -8.57 10.88
C ALA A 196 24.62 -8.30 9.91
N GLY A 197 23.46 -8.94 10.15
CA GLY A 197 22.23 -8.67 9.41
C GLY A 197 21.78 -7.22 9.59
N MET A 198 21.78 -6.71 10.81
CA MET A 198 21.42 -5.32 11.10
C MET A 198 22.38 -4.29 10.50
N ALA A 199 23.68 -4.59 10.45
CA ALA A 199 24.68 -3.75 9.79
C ALA A 199 24.43 -3.70 8.27
N LEU A 200 24.14 -4.84 7.65
CA LEU A 200 23.81 -4.90 6.22
C LEU A 200 22.51 -4.16 5.91
N TYR A 201 21.47 -4.34 6.73
CA TYR A 201 20.21 -3.62 6.59
C TYR A 201 20.43 -2.10 6.62
N ARG A 202 21.22 -1.59 7.57
CA ARG A 202 21.56 -0.15 7.64
C ARG A 202 22.34 0.31 6.42
N LYS A 203 23.28 -0.49 5.92
CA LYS A 203 24.03 -0.20 4.70
C LYS A 203 23.08 -0.09 3.50
N GLN A 204 22.15 -1.02 3.33
CA GLN A 204 21.16 -0.99 2.24
C GLN A 204 20.23 0.21 2.32
N LEU A 205 19.81 0.63 3.52
CA LEU A 205 19.02 1.86 3.67
C LEU A 205 19.77 3.07 3.08
N VAL A 206 21.08 3.16 3.30
CA VAL A 206 21.92 4.24 2.74
C VAL A 206 22.04 4.11 1.23
N GLU A 207 22.35 2.91 0.72
CA GLU A 207 22.53 2.67 -0.73
C GLU A 207 21.25 2.90 -1.54
N LEU A 208 20.09 2.60 -0.96
CA LEU A 208 18.78 2.90 -1.56
C LEU A 208 18.37 4.37 -1.42
N GLY A 209 19.18 5.19 -0.73
CA GLY A 209 18.88 6.59 -0.48
C GLY A 209 17.61 6.79 0.34
N CYS A 210 17.36 5.89 1.31
CA CYS A 210 16.19 5.95 2.16
C CYS A 210 16.13 7.26 2.95
N LYS A 211 14.98 7.92 2.93
CA LYS A 211 14.70 9.10 3.75
C LYS A 211 13.46 8.89 4.61
N PRO A 212 13.51 9.35 5.87
CA PRO A 212 12.36 9.28 6.75
C PRO A 212 11.24 10.21 6.27
N THR A 213 10.00 9.73 6.29
CA THR A 213 8.81 10.55 6.04
C THR A 213 7.61 9.96 6.79
N TYR A 214 6.57 10.75 6.99
CA TYR A 214 5.31 10.27 7.53
C TYR A 214 4.72 9.14 6.66
N ARG A 215 4.09 8.18 7.33
CA ARG A 215 3.13 7.25 6.72
C ARG A 215 1.86 8.00 6.33
N GLY A 216 0.78 7.28 6.02
CA GLY A 216 -0.45 7.93 5.59
C GLY A 216 -1.39 6.99 4.84
N TYR A 217 -2.10 7.52 3.86
CA TYR A 217 -3.13 6.79 3.13
C TYR A 217 -3.22 7.21 1.67
N ILE A 218 -3.85 6.36 0.88
CA ILE A 218 -4.13 6.57 -0.55
C ILE A 218 -5.64 6.45 -0.73
N ILE A 219 -6.24 7.44 -1.36
CA ILE A 219 -7.63 7.41 -1.81
C ILE A 219 -7.66 7.28 -3.33
N ILE A 220 -8.32 6.23 -3.80
CA ILE A 220 -8.52 5.94 -5.22
C ILE A 220 -9.98 6.26 -5.53
N ARG A 221 -10.26 7.17 -6.46
CA ARG A 221 -11.62 7.53 -6.90
C ARG A 221 -11.79 7.28 -8.38
N SER A 222 -12.83 6.55 -8.77
CA SER A 222 -13.22 6.41 -10.18
C SER A 222 -13.96 7.65 -10.69
N LYS A 223 -13.54 8.17 -11.84
CA LYS A 223 -14.27 9.18 -12.63
C LYS A 223 -15.35 8.57 -13.50
N ARG A 224 -15.29 7.24 -13.74
CA ARG A 224 -16.26 6.50 -14.53
C ARG A 224 -17.51 6.17 -13.71
N GLU A 225 -18.65 6.15 -14.39
CA GLU A 225 -19.88 5.56 -13.87
C GLU A 225 -19.78 4.03 -13.79
N ASN A 226 -20.55 3.42 -12.88
CA ASN A 226 -20.62 1.97 -12.80
C ASN A 226 -21.22 1.40 -14.09
N ILE A 227 -20.53 0.44 -14.71
CA ILE A 227 -20.96 -0.20 -15.96
C ILE A 227 -22.33 -0.89 -15.78
N ASN A 228 -22.67 -1.27 -14.55
CA ASN A 228 -23.93 -1.96 -14.21
C ASN A 228 -25.16 -1.04 -14.03
N ASN A 229 -25.01 0.29 -14.11
CA ASN A 229 -26.16 1.22 -14.05
C ASN A 229 -26.70 1.63 -15.42
N ALA A 230 -26.18 1.07 -16.52
CA ALA A 230 -26.63 1.37 -17.88
C ALA A 230 -27.71 0.40 -18.43
N GLY A 231 -28.33 -0.42 -17.57
CA GLY A 231 -29.29 -1.44 -18.01
C GLY A 231 -30.28 -1.89 -16.94
N GLY A 232 -30.93 -0.94 -16.27
CA GLY A 232 -32.06 -1.18 -15.37
C GLY A 232 -33.21 -0.25 -15.71
#